data_AF-A0A5E8CLR4-F1
#
_entry.id   AF-A0A5E8CLR4-F1
#
_cell.length_a   1.000
_cell.length_b   1.000
_cell.length_c   1.000
_cell.angle_alpha   90.00
_cell.angle_beta   90.00
_cell.angle_gamma   90.00
#
_symmetry.space_group_name_H-M   'P 1'
#
loop_
_entity.id
_entity.type
_entity.pdbx_description
1 polymer ?
#
loop_
_entity_poly.entity_id
_entity_poly.type
_entity_poly.pdbx_seq_one_letter_code
_entity_poly.pdbx_strand_id
1 'polypeptide(L)'
;MEVINSKAKYVFFCDAPYEDFPNLKNISDLSEYVKEYNFGDLVSFSDYRDTHTYIIGKNGKLIGNPDYSAAGYLSIPYEITKYLTNSVERYIHSDLCVSDVALRFNDDFIVNNLNTKSCKILKKWNWKISYCETDTVFIKFPNGKGNHFSLSDYNSEKILEWYQNSEKEQEKMTVDFRIEGTKYDLFLEKYGKDNYKWLHAKPLIPVTWSVESGSGGGGSKSHHERKYYTGPKESSQQVIKSIQDFYEGFDYTIN
;
A
#
# COMPACT_ATOMS: atom_id res chain seq x y z
N MET A 1 -19.13 -15.86 -11.57
CA MET A 1 -18.33 -15.16 -10.54
C MET A 1 -18.50 -16.00 -9.29
N GLU A 2 -17.42 -16.49 -8.69
CA GLU A 2 -17.55 -17.32 -7.49
C GLU A 2 -17.71 -16.37 -6.30
N VAL A 3 -18.88 -16.41 -5.67
CA VAL A 3 -19.13 -15.65 -4.44
C VAL A 3 -18.57 -16.49 -3.30
N ILE A 4 -17.28 -16.31 -3.02
CA ILE A 4 -16.64 -16.96 -1.88
C ILE A 4 -16.57 -15.93 -0.76
N ASN A 5 -17.55 -16.00 0.14
CA ASN A 5 -17.65 -15.10 1.31
C ASN A 5 -16.90 -15.64 2.54
N SER A 6 -16.16 -16.75 2.40
CA SER A 6 -15.29 -17.24 3.47
C SER A 6 -13.96 -16.50 3.45
N LYS A 7 -13.38 -16.32 4.65
CA LYS A 7 -11.99 -15.90 4.81
C LYS A 7 -11.05 -16.96 4.22
N ALA A 8 -9.94 -16.52 3.63
CA ALA A 8 -8.89 -17.42 3.19
C ALA A 8 -8.24 -18.10 4.40
N LYS A 9 -7.71 -19.30 4.19
CA LYS A 9 -6.99 -20.05 5.23
C LYS A 9 -5.88 -20.87 4.61
N TYR A 10 -4.88 -21.21 5.43
CA TYR A 10 -3.98 -22.31 5.12
C TYR A 10 -4.74 -23.62 5.23
N VAL A 11 -4.87 -24.34 4.11
CA VAL A 11 -5.41 -25.72 4.09
C VAL A 11 -4.33 -26.76 4.29
N PHE A 12 -3.07 -26.35 4.11
CA PHE A 12 -1.89 -27.15 4.39
C PHE A 12 -0.75 -26.24 4.83
N PHE A 13 -0.07 -26.65 5.89
CA PHE A 13 1.12 -25.99 6.41
C PHE A 13 2.10 -27.08 6.86
N CYS A 14 3.31 -27.06 6.32
CA CYS A 14 4.38 -27.95 6.75
C CYS A 14 5.70 -27.19 6.67
N ASP A 15 6.44 -27.14 7.76
CA ASP A 15 7.81 -26.63 7.70
C ASP A 15 8.70 -27.72 7.09
N ALA A 16 9.12 -27.51 5.84
CA ALA A 16 9.99 -28.43 5.13
C ALA A 16 11.32 -27.73 4.78
N PRO A 17 12.46 -28.41 4.94
CA PRO A 17 13.75 -27.83 4.57
C PRO A 17 13.79 -27.52 3.07
N TYR A 18 14.50 -26.44 2.70
CA TYR A 18 14.47 -25.86 1.36
C TYR A 18 14.82 -26.84 0.23
N GLU A 19 15.66 -27.82 0.54
CA GLU A 19 16.16 -28.81 -0.41
C GLU A 19 15.14 -29.91 -0.78
N ASP A 20 14.05 -30.02 -0.02
CA ASP A 20 13.05 -31.09 -0.15
C ASP A 20 11.73 -30.63 -0.76
N PHE A 21 11.65 -29.41 -1.32
CA PHE A 21 10.37 -28.91 -1.81
C PHE A 21 9.84 -29.70 -3.02
N PRO A 22 8.66 -30.33 -2.90
CA PRO A 22 8.07 -31.04 -4.02
C PRO A 22 7.68 -30.05 -5.13
N ASN A 23 7.88 -30.45 -6.39
CA ASN A 23 7.43 -29.69 -7.56
C ASN A 23 5.90 -29.81 -7.71
N LEU A 24 5.16 -29.15 -6.82
CA LEU A 24 3.71 -29.17 -6.78
C LEU A 24 3.13 -28.23 -7.83
N LYS A 25 2.19 -28.75 -8.61
CA LYS A 25 1.49 -27.96 -9.63
C LYS A 25 -0.01 -27.86 -9.34
N ASN A 26 -0.55 -28.82 -8.60
CA ASN A 26 -1.96 -28.89 -8.27
C ASN A 26 -2.18 -29.35 -6.83
N ILE A 27 -3.26 -28.89 -6.21
CA ILE A 27 -3.66 -29.33 -4.87
C ILE A 27 -3.95 -30.85 -4.81
N SER A 28 -4.27 -31.49 -5.93
CA SER A 28 -4.40 -32.95 -6.01
C SER A 28 -3.11 -33.69 -5.66
N ASP A 29 -1.95 -33.05 -5.86
CA ASP A 29 -0.64 -33.58 -5.47
C ASP A 29 -0.53 -33.74 -3.93
N LEU A 30 -1.42 -33.09 -3.17
CA LEU A 30 -1.54 -33.17 -1.71
C LEU A 30 -2.83 -33.88 -1.26
N SER A 31 -3.45 -34.68 -2.13
CA SER A 31 -4.76 -35.30 -1.86
C SER A 31 -4.80 -36.22 -0.63
N GLU A 32 -3.67 -36.71 -0.17
CA GLU A 32 -3.56 -37.47 1.09
C GLU A 32 -3.82 -36.57 2.32
N TYR A 33 -3.37 -35.32 2.27
CA TYR A 33 -3.40 -34.36 3.39
C TYR A 33 -4.55 -33.36 3.29
N VAL A 34 -4.91 -32.93 2.09
CA VAL A 34 -5.93 -31.91 1.83
C VAL A 34 -7.16 -32.57 1.22
N LYS A 35 -8.24 -32.66 2.01
CA LYS A 35 -9.53 -33.21 1.55
C LYS A 35 -10.50 -32.13 1.09
N GLU A 36 -10.41 -30.94 1.67
CA GLU A 36 -11.31 -29.82 1.40
C GLU A 36 -10.50 -28.53 1.24
N TYR A 37 -10.83 -27.78 0.19
CA TYR A 37 -10.23 -26.48 -0.09
C TYR A 37 -11.19 -25.62 -0.91
N ASN A 38 -10.99 -24.32 -0.87
CA ASN A 38 -11.65 -23.36 -1.75
C ASN A 38 -10.65 -22.69 -2.69
N PHE A 39 -11.17 -22.13 -3.78
CA PHE A 39 -10.40 -21.21 -4.60
C PHE A 39 -9.90 -20.03 -3.75
N GLY A 40 -8.60 -19.74 -3.84
CA GLY A 40 -7.92 -18.71 -3.08
C GLY A 40 -7.51 -19.11 -1.67
N ASP A 41 -7.70 -20.36 -1.26
CA ASP A 41 -7.06 -20.86 -0.02
C ASP A 41 -5.56 -21.07 -0.25
N LEU A 42 -4.79 -21.25 0.84
CA LEU A 42 -3.34 -21.20 0.83
C LEU A 42 -2.73 -22.56 1.19
N VAL A 43 -1.58 -22.86 0.59
CA VAL A 43 -0.71 -23.99 0.94
C VAL A 43 0.66 -23.40 1.22
N SER A 44 1.23 -23.61 2.41
CA SER A 44 2.58 -23.12 2.73
C SER A 44 3.51 -24.25 3.13
N PHE A 45 4.75 -24.13 2.67
CA PHE A 45 5.86 -24.99 3.07
C PHE A 45 6.95 -24.24 3.84
N SER A 46 6.65 -23.07 4.39
CA SER A 46 7.66 -22.19 4.99
C SER A 46 7.12 -21.53 6.26
N ASP A 47 7.92 -21.56 7.32
CA ASP A 47 7.59 -21.04 8.65
C ASP A 47 8.07 -19.60 8.90
N TYR A 48 9.09 -19.16 8.16
CA TYR A 48 9.78 -17.89 8.41
C TYR A 48 9.41 -16.78 7.42
N ARG A 49 8.93 -17.11 6.21
CA ARG A 49 8.45 -16.18 5.16
C ARG A 49 7.50 -16.88 4.18
N ASP A 50 6.73 -16.16 3.39
CA ASP A 50 5.80 -16.72 2.40
C ASP A 50 6.44 -17.10 1.06
N THR A 51 7.76 -17.35 1.06
CA THR A 51 8.53 -17.65 -0.16
C THR A 51 8.16 -18.99 -0.80
N HIS A 52 7.57 -19.91 -0.02
CA HIS A 52 7.04 -21.20 -0.50
C HIS A 52 5.55 -21.33 -0.21
N THR A 53 4.84 -20.20 -0.23
CA THR A 53 3.39 -20.16 -0.15
C THR A 53 2.81 -20.19 -1.56
N TYR A 54 1.80 -21.04 -1.74
CA TYR A 54 1.01 -21.16 -2.96
C TYR A 54 -0.44 -20.78 -2.67
N ILE A 55 -1.09 -20.19 -3.67
CA ILE A 55 -2.49 -19.82 -3.65
C ILE A 55 -3.23 -20.77 -4.59
N ILE A 56 -4.31 -21.37 -4.11
CA ILE A 56 -5.09 -22.33 -4.88
C ILE A 56 -5.92 -21.59 -5.93
N GLY A 57 -5.51 -21.71 -7.19
CA GLY A 57 -6.21 -21.19 -8.35
C GLY A 57 -7.32 -22.10 -8.85
N LYS A 58 -7.83 -21.80 -10.05
CA LYS A 58 -8.90 -22.58 -10.68
C LYS A 58 -8.46 -24.02 -10.93
N ASN A 59 -9.41 -24.95 -10.77
CA ASN A 59 -9.18 -26.38 -10.93
C ASN A 59 -8.03 -26.91 -10.05
N GLY A 60 -7.82 -26.29 -8.88
CA GLY A 60 -6.79 -26.71 -7.93
C GLY A 60 -5.36 -26.33 -8.31
N LYS A 61 -5.13 -25.58 -9.40
CA LYS A 61 -3.79 -25.18 -9.83
C LYS A 61 -3.11 -24.34 -8.74
N LEU A 62 -1.90 -24.71 -8.34
CA LEU A 62 -1.13 -23.92 -7.37
C LEU A 62 -0.43 -22.76 -8.09
N ILE A 63 -0.63 -21.56 -7.57
CA ILE A 63 -0.01 -20.32 -8.05
C ILE A 63 0.96 -19.86 -6.97
N GLY A 64 2.25 -19.82 -7.28
CA GLY A 64 3.28 -19.36 -6.32
C GLY A 64 3.04 -17.91 -5.91
N ASN A 65 3.39 -17.59 -4.66
CA ASN A 65 3.40 -16.23 -4.15
C ASN A 65 4.26 -15.33 -5.05
N PRO A 66 3.70 -14.28 -5.67
CA PRO A 66 4.46 -13.38 -6.52
C PRO A 66 5.41 -12.46 -5.75
N ASP A 67 5.24 -12.33 -4.42
CA ASP A 67 6.01 -11.47 -3.52
C ASP A 67 6.30 -10.07 -4.10
N TYR A 68 5.29 -9.20 -4.10
CA TYR A 68 5.43 -7.84 -4.60
C TYR A 68 6.35 -6.97 -3.74
N SER A 69 6.64 -7.40 -2.51
CA SER A 69 7.52 -6.70 -1.58
C SER A 69 9.01 -6.94 -1.86
N ALA A 70 9.35 -8.01 -2.60
CA ALA A 70 10.70 -8.56 -2.71
C ALA A 70 11.36 -8.91 -1.35
N ALA A 71 10.56 -9.00 -0.29
CA ALA A 71 10.96 -9.30 1.06
C ALA A 71 10.30 -10.61 1.55
N GLY A 72 9.80 -11.45 0.66
CA GLY A 72 9.21 -12.75 0.98
C GLY A 72 7.89 -12.67 1.74
N TYR A 73 7.14 -11.57 1.63
CA TYR A 73 5.82 -11.46 2.24
C TYR A 73 4.73 -12.02 1.33
N LEU A 74 3.60 -12.45 1.90
CA LEU A 74 2.47 -12.94 1.12
C LEU A 74 1.84 -11.81 0.31
N SER A 75 1.76 -12.00 -1.00
CA SER A 75 1.03 -11.14 -1.91
C SER A 75 -0.05 -11.92 -2.66
N ILE A 76 -1.23 -11.35 -2.81
CA ILE A 76 -2.35 -11.96 -3.52
C ILE A 76 -2.45 -11.36 -4.93
N PRO A 77 -2.22 -12.16 -5.99
CA PRO A 77 -2.15 -11.66 -7.35
C PRO A 77 -3.52 -11.38 -7.95
N TYR A 78 -3.53 -10.52 -8.97
CA TYR A 78 -4.74 -10.18 -9.73
C TYR A 78 -5.40 -11.40 -10.38
N GLU A 79 -4.59 -12.42 -10.72
CA GLU A 79 -5.12 -13.68 -11.26
C GLU A 79 -6.08 -14.38 -10.29
N ILE A 80 -5.91 -14.17 -8.99
CA ILE A 80 -6.80 -14.67 -7.94
C ILE A 80 -7.96 -13.69 -7.72
N THR A 81 -7.64 -12.43 -7.41
CA THR A 81 -8.63 -11.44 -6.97
C THR A 81 -9.63 -11.03 -8.03
N LYS A 82 -9.33 -11.17 -9.33
CA LYS A 82 -10.29 -10.90 -10.42
C LYS A 82 -11.56 -11.74 -10.36
N TYR A 83 -11.54 -12.85 -9.60
CA TYR A 83 -12.68 -13.75 -9.41
C TYR A 83 -13.43 -13.53 -8.10
N LEU A 84 -12.94 -12.64 -7.23
CA LEU A 84 -13.52 -12.33 -5.92
C LEU A 84 -14.37 -11.06 -5.99
N THR A 85 -15.28 -10.94 -5.02
CA THR A 85 -16.14 -9.75 -4.87
C THR A 85 -15.50 -8.74 -3.92
N ASN A 86 -15.03 -9.19 -2.75
CA ASN A 86 -14.28 -8.38 -1.78
C ASN A 86 -12.94 -9.06 -1.45
N SER A 87 -11.86 -8.63 -2.10
CA SER A 87 -10.55 -9.27 -1.93
C SER A 87 -9.89 -8.91 -0.60
N VAL A 88 -10.09 -7.67 -0.11
CA VAL A 88 -9.47 -7.23 1.15
C VAL A 88 -10.08 -7.99 2.32
N GLU A 89 -11.40 -8.10 2.40
CA GLU A 89 -12.07 -8.83 3.49
C GLU A 89 -11.70 -10.32 3.52
N ARG A 90 -11.47 -10.92 2.34
CA ARG A 90 -11.07 -12.33 2.26
C ARG A 90 -9.68 -12.59 2.84
N TYR A 91 -8.73 -11.69 2.66
CA TYR A 91 -7.30 -11.96 2.93
C TYR A 91 -6.69 -11.14 4.07
N ILE A 92 -7.26 -9.98 4.41
CA ILE A 92 -6.75 -9.12 5.48
C ILE A 92 -7.49 -9.44 6.77
N HIS A 93 -6.97 -10.40 7.52
CA HIS A 93 -7.46 -10.76 8.86
C HIS A 93 -6.33 -11.37 9.71
N SER A 94 -6.56 -11.51 11.02
CA SER A 94 -5.55 -11.89 12.03
C SER A 94 -4.74 -13.15 11.71
N ASP A 95 -5.34 -14.09 11.00
CA ASP A 95 -4.76 -15.41 10.78
C ASP A 95 -3.81 -15.44 9.57
N LEU A 96 -3.74 -14.35 8.79
CA LEU A 96 -2.90 -14.21 7.60
C LEU A 96 -2.16 -12.88 7.61
N CYS A 97 -0.83 -12.93 7.50
CA CYS A 97 0.00 -11.75 7.31
C CYS A 97 0.19 -11.47 5.82
N VAL A 98 -0.82 -10.84 5.21
CA VAL A 98 -0.77 -10.47 3.79
C VAL A 98 -0.24 -9.04 3.67
N SER A 99 0.85 -8.88 2.92
CA SER A 99 1.44 -7.57 2.61
C SER A 99 0.62 -6.88 1.53
N ASP A 100 0.31 -7.57 0.43
CA ASP A 100 -0.29 -6.93 -0.74
C ASP A 100 -1.48 -7.71 -1.29
N VAL A 101 -2.57 -7.01 -1.62
CA VAL A 101 -3.74 -7.56 -2.32
C VAL A 101 -3.98 -6.76 -3.59
N ALA A 102 -3.75 -7.37 -4.76
CA ALA A 102 -4.09 -6.73 -6.02
C ALA A 102 -5.62 -6.60 -6.17
N LEU A 103 -6.14 -5.45 -6.54
CA LEU A 103 -7.58 -5.18 -6.57
C LEU A 103 -8.10 -4.99 -7.99
N ARG A 104 -9.34 -5.45 -8.21
CA ARG A 104 -10.11 -5.13 -9.41
C ARG A 104 -10.78 -3.76 -9.24
N PHE A 105 -10.96 -3.03 -10.34
CA PHE A 105 -11.58 -1.70 -10.34
C PHE A 105 -12.98 -1.64 -9.69
N ASN A 106 -13.71 -2.76 -9.70
CA ASN A 106 -15.03 -2.92 -9.08
C ASN A 106 -15.01 -4.00 -7.97
N ASP A 107 -13.89 -4.17 -7.29
CA ASP A 107 -13.87 -4.87 -6.00
C ASP A 107 -14.70 -4.07 -4.98
N ASP A 108 -15.47 -4.75 -4.13
CA ASP A 108 -16.34 -4.12 -3.14
C ASP A 108 -15.56 -3.18 -2.21
N PHE A 109 -14.30 -3.52 -1.90
CA PHE A 109 -13.43 -2.63 -1.15
C PHE A 109 -13.24 -1.28 -1.86
N ILE A 110 -12.97 -1.28 -3.17
CA ILE A 110 -12.82 -0.07 -3.97
C ILE A 110 -14.13 0.71 -4.02
N VAL A 111 -15.25 0.00 -4.21
CA VAL A 111 -16.58 0.61 -4.28
C VAL A 111 -16.94 1.32 -2.98
N ASN A 112 -16.59 0.74 -1.83
CA ASN A 112 -16.99 1.24 -0.53
C ASN A 112 -16.02 2.28 0.05
N ASN A 113 -14.73 2.23 -0.30
CA ASN A 113 -13.70 3.07 0.33
C ASN A 113 -13.15 4.19 -0.57
N LEU A 114 -13.16 4.03 -1.89
CA LEU A 114 -12.59 5.02 -2.80
C LEU A 114 -13.63 5.73 -3.65
N ASN A 115 -14.62 4.99 -4.17
CA ASN A 115 -15.60 5.57 -5.08
C ASN A 115 -16.51 6.58 -4.37
N THR A 116 -16.83 7.66 -5.07
CA THR A 116 -17.85 8.63 -4.64
C THR A 116 -19.12 8.47 -5.48
N LYS A 117 -20.16 9.26 -5.16
CA LYS A 117 -21.37 9.33 -5.99
C LYS A 117 -21.05 9.92 -7.38
N SER A 118 -20.14 10.88 -7.45
CA SER A 118 -19.80 11.66 -8.64
C SER A 118 -18.65 11.07 -9.46
N CYS A 119 -17.82 10.20 -8.86
CA CYS A 119 -16.68 9.61 -9.54
C CYS A 119 -16.51 8.16 -9.10
N LYS A 120 -16.32 7.28 -10.09
CA LYS A 120 -16.08 5.86 -9.87
C LYS A 120 -14.87 5.44 -10.67
N ILE A 121 -14.01 4.59 -10.10
CA ILE A 121 -12.90 3.99 -10.84
C ILE A 121 -13.48 3.08 -11.93
N LEU A 122 -13.08 3.32 -13.18
CA LEU A 122 -13.61 2.62 -14.35
C LEU A 122 -12.59 1.64 -14.93
N LYS A 123 -13.08 0.50 -15.43
CA LYS A 123 -12.26 -0.49 -16.15
C LYS A 123 -11.39 0.14 -17.25
N LYS A 124 -11.96 1.10 -17.99
CA LYS A 124 -11.29 1.78 -19.12
C LYS A 124 -10.07 2.61 -18.71
N TRP A 125 -9.95 2.98 -17.43
CA TRP A 125 -8.79 3.70 -16.93
C TRP A 125 -7.55 2.80 -16.82
N ASN A 126 -7.73 1.47 -16.78
CA ASN A 126 -6.64 0.50 -16.78
C ASN A 126 -5.60 0.73 -15.67
N TRP A 127 -6.07 1.15 -14.49
CA TRP A 127 -5.25 1.33 -13.30
C TRP A 127 -4.94 -0.03 -12.66
N LYS A 128 -3.70 -0.23 -12.24
CA LYS A 128 -3.31 -1.39 -11.42
C LYS A 128 -3.33 -0.96 -9.96
N ILE A 129 -4.24 -1.53 -9.18
CA ILE A 129 -4.50 -1.11 -7.81
C ILE A 129 -4.07 -2.23 -6.87
N SER A 130 -3.42 -1.90 -5.76
CA SER A 130 -3.03 -2.85 -4.72
C SER A 130 -3.26 -2.23 -3.35
N TYR A 131 -3.82 -2.99 -2.43
CA TYR A 131 -3.86 -2.65 -1.01
C TYR A 131 -2.59 -3.20 -0.37
N CYS A 132 -1.74 -2.37 0.23
CA CYS A 132 -0.37 -2.74 0.61
C CYS A 132 -0.01 -2.46 2.08
N GLU A 133 -0.73 -1.55 2.75
CA GLU A 133 -0.48 -1.16 4.14
C GLU A 133 -1.80 -0.71 4.78
N THR A 134 -1.86 -0.65 6.12
CA THR A 134 -3.05 -0.22 6.86
C THR A 134 -3.59 1.10 6.28
N ASP A 135 -4.76 1.01 5.66
CA ASP A 135 -5.49 2.10 5.02
C ASP A 135 -4.78 2.81 3.85
N THR A 136 -3.91 2.12 3.13
CA THR A 136 -3.25 2.66 1.93
C THR A 136 -3.45 1.79 0.70
N VAL A 137 -3.72 2.43 -0.44
CA VAL A 137 -3.67 1.79 -1.75
C VAL A 137 -2.52 2.35 -2.57
N PHE A 138 -1.75 1.46 -3.19
CA PHE A 138 -0.83 1.80 -4.26
C PHE A 138 -1.55 1.69 -5.60
N ILE A 139 -1.41 2.70 -6.46
CA ILE A 139 -1.96 2.67 -7.81
C ILE A 139 -0.85 2.96 -8.82
N LYS A 140 -0.66 2.05 -9.77
CA LYS A 140 0.17 2.25 -10.95
C LYS A 140 -0.71 2.58 -12.15
N PHE A 141 -0.42 3.72 -12.76
CA PHE A 141 -1.19 4.31 -13.86
C PHE A 141 -0.62 3.92 -15.24
N PRO A 142 -1.42 4.06 -16.33
CA PRO A 142 -0.99 3.72 -17.68
C PRO A 142 0.22 4.51 -18.18
N ASN A 143 0.43 5.74 -17.69
CA ASN A 143 1.60 6.57 -18.01
C ASN A 143 2.90 6.10 -17.33
N GLY A 144 2.87 4.96 -16.63
CA GLY A 144 4.01 4.37 -15.94
C GLY A 144 4.25 4.90 -14.52
N LYS A 145 3.60 6.01 -14.13
CA LYS A 145 3.69 6.58 -12.78
C LYS A 145 2.89 5.75 -11.78
N GLY A 146 3.22 5.88 -10.51
CA GLY A 146 2.43 5.33 -9.42
C GLY A 146 2.57 6.15 -8.16
N ASN A 147 1.62 5.98 -7.24
CA ASN A 147 1.64 6.66 -5.95
C ASN A 147 0.86 5.86 -4.90
N HIS A 148 1.20 6.10 -3.63
CA HIS A 148 0.44 5.63 -2.47
C HIS A 148 -0.63 6.67 -2.10
N PHE A 149 -1.84 6.19 -1.84
CA PHE A 149 -2.99 7.01 -1.46
C PHE A 149 -3.59 6.48 -0.16
N SER A 150 -3.55 7.31 0.89
CA SER A 150 -4.27 7.03 2.13
C SER A 150 -5.78 7.12 1.91
N LEU A 151 -6.52 6.11 2.37
CA LEU A 151 -7.98 6.06 2.28
C LEU A 151 -8.66 7.16 3.12
N SER A 152 -7.98 7.70 4.13
CA SER A 152 -8.51 8.84 4.92
C SER A 152 -8.53 10.15 4.13
N ASP A 153 -7.58 10.30 3.19
CA ASP A 153 -7.29 11.57 2.55
C ASP A 153 -7.73 11.60 1.09
N TYR A 154 -7.83 10.43 0.46
CA TYR A 154 -8.08 10.27 -0.96
C TYR A 154 -9.36 9.49 -1.24
N ASN A 155 -10.04 9.92 -2.30
CA ASN A 155 -11.12 9.22 -2.95
C ASN A 155 -10.84 9.21 -4.47
N SER A 156 -11.71 8.58 -5.25
CA SER A 156 -11.53 8.45 -6.70
C SER A 156 -11.44 9.78 -7.45
N GLU A 157 -12.03 10.87 -6.94
CA GLU A 157 -11.93 12.21 -7.56
C GLU A 157 -10.52 12.76 -7.40
N LYS A 158 -10.01 12.78 -6.16
CA LYS A 158 -8.66 13.25 -5.86
C LYS A 158 -7.59 12.41 -6.55
N ILE A 159 -7.78 11.09 -6.64
CA ILE A 159 -6.87 10.20 -7.35
C ILE A 159 -6.88 10.50 -8.85
N LEU A 160 -8.06 10.72 -9.45
CA LEU A 160 -8.16 11.09 -10.86
C LEU A 160 -7.50 12.45 -11.12
N GLU A 161 -7.72 13.43 -10.24
CA GLU A 161 -7.10 14.75 -10.30
C GLU A 161 -5.58 14.66 -10.22
N TRP A 162 -5.04 13.89 -9.25
CA TRP A 162 -3.61 13.61 -9.16
C TRP A 162 -3.09 12.99 -10.45
N TYR A 163 -3.77 11.99 -11.00
CA TYR A 163 -3.35 11.30 -12.22
C TYR A 163 -3.28 12.24 -13.42
N GLN A 164 -4.31 13.05 -13.65
CA GLN A 164 -4.33 14.03 -14.74
C GLN A 164 -3.21 15.06 -14.60
N ASN A 165 -2.93 15.51 -13.38
CA ASN A 165 -1.87 16.47 -13.10
C ASN A 165 -0.46 15.85 -13.18
N SER A 166 -0.36 14.54 -12.99
CA SER A 166 0.89 13.80 -13.19
C SER A 166 1.36 13.84 -14.65
N GLU A 167 0.50 14.17 -15.62
CA GLU A 167 0.90 14.26 -17.04
C GLU A 167 1.50 15.62 -17.42
N LYS A 168 1.40 16.62 -16.54
CA LYS A 168 1.96 17.98 -16.75
C LYS A 168 3.47 18.01 -16.50
N GLU A 169 4.11 19.14 -16.81
CA GLU A 169 5.50 19.40 -16.37
C GLU A 169 5.59 19.34 -14.84
N GLN A 170 6.54 18.57 -14.33
CA GLN A 170 6.70 18.30 -12.90
C GLN A 170 7.86 19.10 -12.33
N GLU A 171 7.69 19.55 -11.10
CA GLU A 171 8.74 20.11 -10.25
C GLU A 171 9.07 19.11 -9.15
N LYS A 172 10.33 19.11 -8.71
CA LYS A 172 10.80 18.27 -7.60
C LYS A 172 11.46 19.14 -6.55
N MET A 173 11.19 18.85 -5.29
CA MET A 173 11.78 19.55 -4.17
C MET A 173 12.20 18.55 -3.10
N THR A 174 13.32 18.82 -2.45
CA THR A 174 13.76 18.10 -1.26
C THR A 174 13.63 19.01 -0.06
N VAL A 175 12.90 18.58 0.96
CA VAL A 175 12.85 19.28 2.24
C VAL A 175 13.63 18.47 3.25
N ASP A 176 14.67 19.08 3.81
CA ASP A 176 15.38 18.56 4.97
C ASP A 176 14.90 19.32 6.20
N PHE A 177 14.43 18.61 7.22
CA PHE A 177 13.94 19.16 8.47
C PHE A 177 14.75 18.60 9.65
N ARG A 178 15.09 19.46 10.61
CA ARG A 178 15.76 19.06 11.85
C ARG A 178 15.24 19.88 13.02
N ILE A 179 14.92 19.20 14.11
CA ILE A 179 14.55 19.82 15.39
C ILE A 179 15.32 19.19 16.52
N GLU A 180 15.84 20.02 17.42
CA GLU A 180 16.64 19.59 18.57
C GLU A 180 16.35 20.45 19.80
N GLY A 181 16.50 19.85 20.98
CA GLY A 181 16.43 20.56 22.26
C GLY A 181 15.09 21.26 22.47
N THR A 182 15.11 22.57 22.70
CA THR A 182 13.90 23.37 22.95
C THR A 182 12.98 23.46 21.73
N LYS A 183 13.53 23.46 20.51
CA LYS A 183 12.71 23.45 19.28
C LYS A 183 11.91 22.16 19.14
N TYR A 184 12.44 21.03 19.62
CA TYR A 184 11.70 19.78 19.67
C TYR A 184 10.47 19.89 20.58
N ASP A 185 10.65 20.41 21.80
CA ASP A 185 9.54 20.58 22.75
C ASP A 185 8.47 21.54 22.19
N LEU A 186 8.87 22.64 21.53
CA LEU A 186 7.95 23.58 20.85
C LEU A 186 7.21 22.94 19.68
N PHE A 187 7.88 22.08 18.91
CA PHE A 187 7.24 21.36 17.80
C PHE A 187 6.16 20.41 18.31
N LEU A 188 6.43 19.68 19.39
CA LEU A 188 5.46 18.81 20.04
C LEU A 188 4.26 19.59 20.58
N GLU A 189 4.48 20.77 21.16
CA GLU A 189 3.39 21.63 21.63
C GLU A 189 2.52 22.13 20.47
N LYS A 190 3.14 22.57 19.36
CA LYS A 190 2.44 23.08 18.17
C LYS A 190 1.61 22.00 17.47
N TYR A 191 2.13 20.77 17.35
CA TYR A 191 1.55 19.72 16.52
C TYR A 191 0.97 18.52 17.27
N GLY A 192 1.04 18.53 18.60
CA GLY A 192 0.44 17.52 19.46
C GLY A 192 1.48 16.58 20.07
N LYS A 193 1.68 16.73 21.37
CA LYS A 193 2.62 15.94 22.18
C LYS A 193 2.13 14.51 22.44
N ASP A 194 0.82 14.31 22.43
CA ASP A 194 0.20 13.03 22.79
C ASP A 194 0.06 12.10 21.57
N ASN A 195 0.20 10.80 21.82
CA ASN A 195 -0.02 9.72 20.85
C ASN A 195 0.72 9.91 19.52
N TYR A 196 1.90 10.53 19.56
CA TYR A 196 2.74 10.77 18.37
C TYR A 196 2.03 11.53 17.23
N LYS A 197 1.01 12.34 17.52
CA LYS A 197 0.27 13.13 16.51
C LYS A 197 1.19 13.99 15.65
N TRP A 198 2.24 14.55 16.25
CA TRP A 198 3.25 15.33 15.55
C TRP A 198 3.96 14.57 14.41
N LEU A 199 4.07 13.24 14.46
CA LEU A 199 4.65 12.43 13.37
C LEU A 199 3.77 12.43 12.11
N HIS A 200 2.49 12.77 12.25
CA HIS A 200 1.53 12.85 11.16
C HIS A 200 1.27 14.30 10.71
N ALA A 201 1.89 15.28 11.37
CA ALA A 201 1.79 16.68 10.97
C ALA A 201 2.51 16.88 9.63
N LYS A 202 1.82 17.54 8.70
CA LYS A 202 2.33 17.77 7.35
C LYS A 202 1.88 19.13 6.83
N PRO A 203 2.65 19.78 5.94
CA PRO A 203 2.21 20.99 5.26
C PRO A 203 0.94 20.74 4.46
N LEU A 204 0.08 21.75 4.36
CA LEU A 204 -1.13 21.71 3.56
C LEU A 204 -0.77 21.94 2.09
N ILE A 205 -0.54 20.84 1.36
CA ILE A 205 -0.21 20.86 -0.07
C ILE A 205 -1.40 20.38 -0.92
N PRO A 206 -1.50 20.80 -2.19
CA PRO A 206 -2.52 20.29 -3.10
C PRO A 206 -2.45 18.77 -3.27
N VAL A 207 -3.61 18.13 -3.46
CA VAL A 207 -3.72 16.68 -3.67
C VAL A 207 -3.03 16.17 -4.94
N THR A 208 -2.55 17.08 -5.79
CA THR A 208 -1.80 16.80 -7.01
C THR A 208 -0.31 16.58 -6.77
N TRP A 209 0.17 16.78 -5.54
CA TRP A 209 1.55 16.56 -5.14
C TRP A 209 1.72 15.24 -4.39
N SER A 210 2.76 14.50 -4.76
CA SER A 210 3.25 13.34 -4.03
C SER A 210 4.30 13.76 -3.00
N VAL A 211 4.28 13.11 -1.84
CA VAL A 211 5.27 13.26 -0.79
C VAL A 211 5.82 11.89 -0.43
N GLU A 212 7.12 11.72 -0.62
CA GLU A 212 7.82 10.49 -0.28
C GLU A 212 8.76 10.76 0.90
N SER A 213 8.86 9.79 1.81
CA SER A 213 9.83 9.85 2.90
C SER A 213 11.20 9.41 2.40
N GLY A 214 12.22 10.22 2.68
CA GLY A 214 13.62 9.85 2.53
C GLY A 214 14.19 9.30 3.84
N SER A 215 15.41 9.71 4.17
CA SER A 215 16.03 9.39 5.46
C SER A 215 15.29 10.08 6.60
N GLY A 216 15.10 9.38 7.71
CA GLY A 216 14.58 9.97 8.94
C GLY A 216 15.17 9.30 10.16
N GLY A 217 15.18 10.01 11.27
CA GLY A 217 15.73 9.52 12.52
C GLY A 217 15.50 10.47 13.67
N GLY A 218 15.90 10.06 14.86
CA GLY A 218 15.74 10.87 16.06
C GLY A 218 16.31 10.19 17.28
N GLY A 219 16.28 10.93 18.38
CA GLY A 219 16.76 10.48 19.67
C GLY A 219 16.13 11.30 20.79
N SER A 220 16.78 11.32 21.95
CA SER A 220 16.32 12.14 23.08
C SER A 220 16.25 13.62 22.65
N LYS A 221 15.03 14.15 22.55
CA LYS A 221 14.72 15.52 22.10
C LYS A 221 15.36 15.93 20.77
N SER A 222 15.39 15.01 19.82
CA SER A 222 15.81 15.31 18.46
C SER A 222 15.02 14.51 17.44
N HIS A 223 14.75 15.14 16.30
CA HIS A 223 14.17 14.49 15.14
C HIS A 223 14.71 15.16 13.88
N HIS A 224 14.94 14.36 12.85
CA HIS A 224 15.22 14.85 11.51
C HIS A 224 14.53 13.97 10.49
N GLU A 225 14.11 14.58 9.40
CA GLU A 225 13.51 13.89 8.26
C GLU A 225 13.89 14.58 6.97
N ARG A 226 13.96 13.78 5.91
CA ARG A 226 14.00 14.23 4.53
C ARG A 226 12.69 13.83 3.85
N LYS A 227 12.09 14.76 3.13
CA LYS A 227 10.89 14.53 2.32
C LYS A 227 11.15 14.94 0.89
N TYR A 228 10.66 14.14 -0.05
CA TYR A 228 10.70 14.45 -1.48
C TYR A 228 9.29 14.82 -1.94
N TYR A 229 9.15 16.01 -2.49
CA TYR A 229 7.91 16.52 -3.05
C TYR A 229 8.01 16.47 -4.56
N THR A 230 6.99 15.92 -5.22
CA THR A 230 6.89 15.93 -6.69
C THR A 230 5.47 16.28 -7.11
N GLY A 231 5.31 17.23 -8.01
CA GLY A 231 3.99 17.62 -8.51
C GLY A 231 4.04 18.67 -9.62
N PRO A 232 2.90 19.24 -10.05
CA PRO A 232 2.84 20.17 -11.17
C PRO A 232 3.61 21.47 -10.92
N LYS A 233 4.49 21.84 -11.84
CA LYS A 233 5.34 23.03 -11.75
C LYS A 233 4.57 24.33 -11.55
N GLU A 234 3.40 24.44 -12.17
CA GLU A 234 2.49 25.60 -12.06
C GLU A 234 2.04 25.90 -10.62
N SER A 235 2.08 24.90 -9.73
CA SER A 235 1.66 25.02 -8.33
C SER A 235 2.83 25.01 -7.33
N SER A 236 4.07 25.02 -7.82
CA SER A 236 5.30 24.93 -7.02
C SER A 236 5.41 26.03 -5.96
N GLN A 237 5.13 27.30 -6.32
CA GLN A 237 5.23 28.43 -5.40
C GLN A 237 4.21 28.34 -4.25
N GLN A 238 3.02 27.83 -4.52
CA GLN A 238 2.02 27.59 -3.47
C GLN A 238 2.52 26.53 -2.49
N VAL A 239 3.13 25.45 -3.00
CA VAL A 239 3.67 24.37 -2.16
C VAL A 239 4.86 24.82 -1.33
N ILE A 240 5.79 25.59 -1.92
CA ILE A 240 6.91 26.20 -1.20
C ILE A 240 6.39 27.03 -0.03
N LYS A 241 5.40 27.89 -0.28
CA LYS A 241 4.80 28.70 0.78
C LYS A 241 4.16 27.84 1.88
N SER A 242 3.38 26.82 1.52
CA SER A 242 2.80 25.90 2.50
C SER A 242 3.85 25.19 3.37
N ILE A 243 5.00 24.82 2.78
CA ILE A 243 6.12 24.21 3.51
C ILE A 243 6.75 25.24 4.45
N GLN A 244 6.98 26.47 3.97
CA GLN A 244 7.56 27.55 4.77
C GLN A 244 6.69 27.92 5.96
N ASP A 245 5.38 28.07 5.75
CA ASP A 245 4.40 28.38 6.80
C ASP A 245 4.33 27.23 7.84
N PHE A 246 4.42 25.98 7.38
CA PHE A 246 4.43 24.82 8.28
C PHE A 246 5.68 24.82 9.18
N TYR A 247 6.88 24.94 8.60
CA TYR A 247 8.13 24.88 9.35
C TYR A 247 8.57 26.22 9.96
N GLU A 248 7.70 27.24 9.96
CA GLU A 248 7.99 28.54 10.59
C GLU A 248 8.42 28.36 12.06
N GLY A 249 9.60 28.91 12.39
CA GLY A 249 10.22 28.81 13.71
C GLY A 249 11.14 27.60 13.92
N PHE A 250 11.30 26.72 12.93
CA PHE A 250 12.13 25.52 13.00
C PHE A 250 13.24 25.50 11.94
N ASP A 251 14.19 24.56 12.07
CA ASP A 251 15.30 24.45 11.13
C ASP A 251 14.92 23.53 9.96
N TYR A 252 14.87 24.11 8.76
CA TYR A 252 14.60 23.38 7.52
C TYR A 252 15.29 24.02 6.32
N THR A 253 15.49 23.24 5.26
CA THR A 253 15.95 23.71 3.95
C THR A 253 15.12 23.10 2.84
N ILE A 254 14.85 23.89 1.79
CA ILE A 254 14.19 23.43 0.56
C ILE A 254 15.24 23.51 -0.56
N ASN A 255 15.49 22.38 -1.22
CA ASN A 255 16.41 22.24 -2.35
C ASN A 255 15.68 21.79 -3.62
#